data_AF-H3SJ45-F1
#
_entry.id   AF-H3SJ45-F1
#
_cell.length_a   1.000
_cell.length_b   1.000
_cell.length_c   1.000
_cell.angle_alpha   90.00
_cell.angle_beta   90.00
_cell.angle_gamma   90.00
#
_symmetry.space_group_name_H-M   'P 1'
#
loop_
_entity.id
_entity.type
_entity.pdbx_description
1 polymer ?
#
loop_
_entity_poly.entity_id
_entity_poly.type
_entity_poly.pdbx_seq_one_letter_code
_entity_poly.pdbx_strand_id
1 'polypeptide(L)'
;MSKYENVKKQLENLGGFDSIEIEYKGGEVVEFDADGGSLDSFLNDIDWDKVTDIDVELEDGEKVGLDWDGEDDEEDEDEEVKDSGDEDEED
;
A
#
# COMPACT_ATOMS: atom_id res chain seq x y z
N MET A 1 7.42 8.91 10.22
CA MET A 1 7.04 7.73 11.04
C MET A 1 8.12 6.67 10.87
N SER A 2 8.15 5.59 11.65
CA SER A 2 9.00 4.44 11.28
C SER A 2 8.41 3.75 10.04
N LYS A 3 9.27 3.18 9.18
CA LYS A 3 8.86 2.45 7.96
C LYS A 3 7.84 1.35 8.24
N TYR A 4 8.09 0.58 9.31
CA TYR A 4 7.14 -0.37 9.89
C TYR A 4 5.76 0.24 10.18
N GLU A 5 5.70 1.40 10.85
CA GLU A 5 4.43 2.03 11.21
C GLU A 5 3.70 2.57 9.98
N ASN A 6 4.45 3.08 9.00
CA ASN A 6 3.91 3.60 7.75
C ASN A 6 3.24 2.48 6.93
N VAL A 7 3.97 1.41 6.64
CA VAL A 7 3.46 0.25 5.90
C VAL A 7 2.26 -0.37 6.62
N LYS A 8 2.35 -0.54 7.94
CA LYS A 8 1.24 -1.08 8.73
C LYS A 8 -0.03 -0.24 8.59
N LYS A 9 0.09 1.08 8.67
CA LYS A 9 -1.05 2.00 8.51
C LYS A 9 -1.66 1.90 7.12
N GLN A 10 -0.85 1.79 6.07
CA GLN A 10 -1.35 1.62 4.70
C GLN A 10 -2.09 0.29 4.53
N LEU A 11 -1.55 -0.81 5.05
CA LEU A 11 -2.21 -2.11 5.05
C LEU A 11 -3.57 -2.08 5.79
N GLU A 12 -3.64 -1.36 6.92
CA GLU A 12 -4.90 -1.17 7.64
C GLU A 12 -5.93 -0.33 6.86
N ASN A 13 -5.47 0.61 6.01
CA ASN A 13 -6.34 1.42 5.16
C ASN A 13 -6.87 0.67 3.93
N LEU A 14 -6.13 -0.34 3.42
CA LEU A 14 -6.56 -1.16 2.28
C LEU A 14 -7.79 -2.02 2.59
N GLY A 15 -8.10 -2.26 3.86
CA GLY A 15 -9.26 -3.03 4.29
C GLY A 15 -9.12 -4.55 4.18
N GLY A 16 -7.99 -5.05 3.67
CA GLY A 16 -7.65 -6.46 3.55
C GLY A 16 -6.58 -6.69 2.49
N PHE A 17 -5.81 -7.77 2.63
CA PHE A 17 -4.85 -8.24 1.63
C PHE A 17 -4.76 -9.76 1.68
N ASP A 18 -4.37 -10.38 0.56
CA ASP A 18 -4.11 -11.82 0.43
C ASP A 18 -2.64 -12.13 0.70
N SER A 19 -1.73 -11.37 0.07
CA SER A 19 -0.28 -11.55 0.25
C SER A 19 0.50 -10.24 0.13
N ILE A 20 1.70 -10.21 0.70
CA ILE A 20 2.65 -9.09 0.63
C ILE A 20 3.96 -9.62 0.06
N GLU A 21 4.47 -8.96 -0.97
CA GLU A 21 5.76 -9.24 -1.60
C GLU A 21 6.73 -8.09 -1.29
N ILE A 22 7.91 -8.40 -0.77
CA ILE A 22 8.95 -7.41 -0.45
C ILE A 22 10.21 -7.76 -1.22
N GLU A 23 10.65 -6.84 -2.09
CA GLU A 23 11.91 -6.94 -2.81
C GLU A 23 13.03 -6.25 -2.03
N TYR A 24 14.20 -6.90 -1.99
CA TYR A 24 15.43 -6.35 -1.44
C TYR A 24 16.42 -5.94 -2.53
N LYS A 25 17.36 -5.04 -2.20
CA LYS A 25 18.46 -4.54 -3.06
C LYS A 25 19.33 -5.62 -3.72
N GLY A 26 19.23 -6.87 -3.27
CA GLY A 26 19.91 -8.04 -3.85
C GLY A 26 19.10 -8.80 -4.90
N GLY A 27 17.86 -8.39 -5.20
CA GLY A 27 16.88 -9.16 -5.97
C GLY A 27 16.32 -10.36 -5.21
N GLU A 28 16.48 -10.39 -3.88
CA GLU A 28 15.80 -11.35 -3.01
C GLU A 28 14.39 -10.84 -2.78
N VAL A 29 13.41 -11.73 -2.91
CA VAL A 29 11.99 -11.42 -2.73
C VAL A 29 11.46 -12.32 -1.64
N VAL A 30 10.77 -11.73 -0.66
CA VAL A 30 10.08 -12.46 0.40
C VAL A 30 8.59 -12.20 0.29
N GLU A 31 7.82 -13.26 0.42
CA GLU A 31 6.36 -13.24 0.37
C GLU A 31 5.79 -13.57 1.75
N PHE A 32 4.72 -12.89 2.11
CA PHE A 32 3.94 -13.13 3.32
C PHE A 32 2.46 -13.24 2.99
N ASP A 33 1.90 -14.42 3.18
CA ASP A 33 0.45 -14.64 3.10
C ASP A 33 -0.26 -14.10 4.35
N ALA A 34 -1.44 -13.51 4.19
CA ALA A 34 -2.28 -13.04 5.28
C ALA A 34 -2.68 -14.17 6.26
N ASP A 35 -2.85 -15.39 5.75
CA ASP A 35 -3.09 -16.60 6.56
C ASP A 35 -1.81 -17.22 7.15
N GLY A 36 -0.64 -16.75 6.72
CA GLY A 36 0.66 -17.35 7.01
C GLY A 36 1.20 -17.09 8.42
N GLY A 37 0.65 -16.11 9.14
CA GLY A 37 1.05 -15.85 10.52
C GLY A 37 0.80 -14.41 11.00
N SER A 38 1.65 -13.95 11.91
CA SER A 38 1.55 -12.59 12.46
C SER A 38 2.26 -11.59 11.57
N LEU A 39 1.51 -10.77 10.83
CA LEU A 39 2.02 -9.66 10.03
C LEU A 39 3.01 -8.78 10.81
N ASP A 40 2.68 -8.48 12.06
CA ASP A 40 3.52 -7.68 12.96
C ASP A 40 4.92 -8.28 13.15
N SER A 41 4.98 -9.61 13.27
CA SER A 41 6.24 -10.33 13.42
C SER A 41 7.03 -10.34 12.12
N PHE A 42 6.35 -10.48 10.99
CA PHE A 42 6.97 -10.42 9.66
C PHE A 42 7.60 -9.05 9.44
N LEU A 43 6.82 -7.97 9.55
CA LEU A 43 7.29 -6.59 9.34
C LEU A 43 8.41 -6.18 10.31
N ASN A 44 8.45 -6.75 11.52
CA ASN A 44 9.52 -6.50 12.48
C ASN A 44 10.83 -7.26 12.14
N ASP A 45 10.76 -8.36 11.40
CA ASP A 45 11.94 -9.11 10.92
C ASP A 45 12.55 -8.48 9.65
N ILE A 46 11.77 -7.66 8.92
CA ILE A 46 12.21 -6.98 7.70
C ILE A 46 13.39 -6.03 7.97
N ASP A 47 14.45 -6.21 7.20
CA ASP A 47 15.59 -5.31 7.13
C ASP A 47 15.27 -4.14 6.17
N TRP A 48 14.58 -3.12 6.70
CA TRP A 48 14.11 -1.95 5.96
C TRP A 48 15.23 -1.14 5.26
N ASP A 49 16.49 -1.28 5.67
CA ASP A 49 17.63 -0.65 4.99
C ASP A 49 17.94 -1.31 3.64
N LYS A 50 17.47 -2.56 3.44
CA LYS A 50 17.69 -3.34 2.23
C LYS A 50 16.47 -3.42 1.34
N VAL A 51 15.29 -3.00 1.80
CA VAL A 51 14.08 -3.02 0.97
C VAL A 51 14.26 -2.07 -0.23
N THR A 52 13.76 -2.50 -1.38
CA THR A 52 13.63 -1.70 -2.60
C THR A 52 12.18 -1.42 -2.92
N ASP A 53 11.34 -2.44 -2.84
CA ASP A 53 9.93 -2.36 -3.26
C ASP A 53 9.04 -3.22 -2.35
N ILE A 54 7.77 -2.84 -2.26
CA ILE A 54 6.74 -3.56 -1.51
C ILE A 54 5.47 -3.55 -2.33
N ASP A 55 5.06 -4.74 -2.77
CA ASP A 55 3.80 -4.98 -3.46
C ASP A 55 2.85 -5.75 -2.54
N VAL A 56 1.56 -5.45 -2.62
CA VAL A 56 0.51 -6.11 -1.84
C VAL A 56 -0.57 -6.58 -2.80
N GLU A 57 -0.88 -7.87 -2.75
CA GLU A 57 -2.02 -8.44 -3.45
C GLU A 57 -3.26 -8.36 -2.56
N LEU A 58 -4.31 -7.71 -3.04
CA LEU A 58 -5.60 -7.61 -2.38
C LEU A 58 -6.40 -8.90 -2.56
N GLU A 59 -7.41 -9.13 -1.72
CA GLU A 59 -8.28 -10.33 -1.81
C GLU A 59 -9.02 -10.45 -3.16
N ASP A 60 -9.20 -9.34 -3.90
CA ASP A 60 -9.79 -9.33 -5.24
C ASP A 60 -8.79 -9.73 -6.35
N GLY A 61 -7.50 -9.90 -6.00
CA GLY A 61 -6.40 -10.21 -6.91
C GLY A 61 -5.73 -8.97 -7.56
N GLU A 62 -6.09 -7.77 -7.11
CA GLU A 62 -5.42 -6.52 -7.52
C GLU A 62 -4.11 -6.35 -6.76
N LYS A 63 -3.05 -5.88 -7.43
CA LYS A 63 -1.76 -5.60 -6.81
C LYS A 63 -1.55 -4.10 -6.65
N VAL A 64 -1.17 -3.68 -5.45
CA VAL A 64 -0.89 -2.28 -5.10
C VAL A 64 0.50 -2.15 -4.50
N GLY A 65 1.28 -1.18 -4.98
CA GLY A 65 2.58 -0.86 -4.40
C GLY A 65 2.42 0.05 -3.18
N LEU A 66 3.17 -0.22 -2.11
CA LEU A 66 3.16 0.60 -0.90
C LEU A 66 4.32 1.58 -0.86
N ASP A 67 4.04 2.83 -0.50
CA ASP A 67 5.09 3.78 -0.18
C ASP A 67 5.62 3.52 1.23
N TRP A 68 6.76 2.85 1.33
CA TRP A 68 7.31 2.38 2.60
C TRP A 68 8.39 3.29 3.19
N ASP A 69 9.06 4.10 2.36
CA ASP A 69 10.14 5.00 2.82
C ASP A 69 9.58 6.18 3.62
N GLY A 70 8.30 6.49 3.47
CA GLY A 70 7.64 7.54 4.23
C GLY A 70 8.20 8.92 3.91
N GLU A 71 8.74 9.10 2.69
CA GLU A 71 8.67 10.40 2.05
C GLU A 71 7.18 10.67 1.89
N ASP A 72 6.70 11.52 2.80
CA ASP A 72 5.34 12.05 2.89
C ASP A 72 5.01 12.76 1.57
N ASP A 73 4.71 11.99 0.51
CA ASP A 73 3.99 12.51 -0.64
C ASP A 73 2.53 12.57 -0.18
N GLU A 74 2.17 13.72 0.40
CA GLU A 74 0.81 14.13 0.72
C GLU A 74 -0.06 14.28 -0.56
N GLU A 75 -0.10 13.28 -1.43
CA GLU A 75 -1.04 13.16 -2.55
C GLU A 75 -1.61 11.74 -2.48
N ASP A 76 -2.70 11.50 -1.76
CA ASP A 76 -4.04 11.62 -2.35
C ASP A 76 -5.06 12.04 -1.27
N GLU A 77 -5.15 13.34 -1.02
CA GLU A 77 -6.46 13.96 -0.82
C GLU A 77 -7.15 14.04 -2.20
N ASP A 78 -7.67 12.93 -2.73
CA ASP A 78 -8.67 13.02 -3.82
C ASP A 78 -10.04 13.38 -3.20
N GLU A 79 -10.06 14.49 -2.45
CA GLU A 79 -11.26 15.29 -2.22
C GLU A 79 -11.15 16.56 -3.10
N GLU A 80 -11.94 16.55 -4.18
CA GLU A 80 -12.91 17.60 -4.53
C GLU A 80 -12.87 18.11 -5.99
N VAL A 81 -13.92 17.68 -6.71
CA VAL A 81 -14.88 18.49 -7.52
C VAL A 81 -14.40 19.36 -8.69
N LYS A 82 -15.05 19.16 -9.86
CA LYS A 82 -15.67 20.18 -10.75
C LYS A 82 -16.11 19.54 -12.08
N ASP A 83 -17.41 19.49 -12.37
CA ASP A 83 -18.19 20.50 -13.12
C ASP A 83 -18.62 19.81 -14.43
N SER A 84 -19.88 19.80 -14.87
CA SER A 84 -20.69 20.98 -15.13
C SER A 84 -22.18 20.68 -14.96
N GLY A 85 -22.88 21.65 -14.35
CA GLY A 85 -24.30 21.81 -14.62
C GLY A 85 -24.49 22.15 -16.10
N ASP A 86 -25.27 21.34 -16.78
CA ASP A 86 -25.84 21.67 -18.08
C ASP A 86 -27.33 21.91 -17.85
N GLU A 87 -27.65 23.16 -17.51
CA GLU A 87 -28.96 23.74 -17.79
C GLU A 87 -29.09 23.80 -19.32
N ASP A 88 -29.78 22.85 -19.94
CA ASP A 88 -30.32 23.04 -21.28
C ASP A 88 -31.84 23.14 -21.15
N GLU A 89 -32.30 24.40 -21.07
CA GLU A 89 -33.63 24.80 -21.52
C GLU A 89 -33.79 24.44 -23.01
N GLU A 90 -35.04 24.21 -23.42
CA GLU A 90 -35.63 24.33 -24.77
C GLU A 90 -36.16 23.00 -25.38
N ASP A 91 -37.46 22.71 -25.15
CA ASP A 91 -38.49 22.74 -26.22
C ASP A 91 -39.90 22.95 -25.62
#